data_AF-A0AAV8ZVK4-F1
#
_entry.id   AF-A0AAV8ZVK4-F1
#
_cell.length_a   1.000
_cell.length_b   1.000
_cell.length_c   1.000
_cell.angle_alpha   90.00
_cell.angle_beta   90.00
_cell.angle_gamma   90.00
#
_symmetry.space_group_name_H-M   'P 1'
#
loop_
_entity.id
_entity.type
_entity.pdbx_description
1 polymer ?
#
loop_
_entity_poly.entity_id
_entity_poly.type
_entity_poly.pdbx_seq_one_letter_code
_entity_poly.pdbx_strand_id
1 'polypeptide(L)'
;MIIEDPKSFQKCTEQVLIELKDEAKKCHDAEIANYNIKNSKTNSNYQWMKTVMTKGTVSDKIAAHTVSIQDNPLCSLETIRNLVGMVKVGKKKECIAVIETLTELFLSDLLRPDQKLKAFHQRPLSMLGELSSGNAITRRKLLSVWYFEDQLKEVYTSFVLALNAAAHDTVESNKEKALSSIVNTCSLLLKQTMRIR
;
A
#
# COMPACT_ATOMS: atom_id res chain seq x y z
N MET A 1 3.95 -18.15 0.19
CA MET A 1 3.61 -18.69 1.52
C MET A 1 3.39 -17.52 2.44
N ILE A 2 2.13 -17.29 2.84
CA ILE A 2 1.79 -16.32 3.88
C ILE A 2 1.93 -17.09 5.19
N ILE A 3 2.90 -16.69 6.01
CA ILE A 3 3.09 -17.26 7.34
C ILE A 3 2.12 -16.50 8.25
N GLU A 4 1.13 -17.19 8.81
CA GLU A 4 0.25 -16.58 9.80
C GLU A 4 1.06 -16.19 11.02
N ASP A 5 0.91 -14.95 11.48
CA ASP A 5 1.61 -14.50 12.68
C ASP A 5 1.13 -15.33 13.89
N PRO A 6 2.04 -15.76 14.78
CA PRO A 6 1.68 -16.45 16.01
C PRO A 6 0.80 -15.57 16.89
N LYS A 7 -0.13 -16.20 17.63
CA LYS A 7 -1.14 -15.53 18.47
C LYS A 7 -0.53 -14.69 19.60
N SER A 8 0.69 -15.01 20.03
CA SER A 8 1.43 -14.28 21.06
C SER A 8 2.93 -14.39 20.82
N PHE A 9 3.67 -13.29 21.00
CA PHE A 9 5.12 -13.25 20.89
C PHE A 9 5.69 -12.16 21.79
N GLN A 10 6.96 -12.30 22.18
CA GLN A 10 7.65 -11.32 23.00
C GLN A 10 7.93 -10.05 22.19
N LYS A 11 7.66 -8.88 22.75
CA LYS A 11 8.01 -7.59 22.13
C LYS A 11 9.52 -7.38 22.17
N CYS A 12 10.08 -6.90 21.05
CA CYS A 12 11.48 -6.49 20.98
C CYS A 12 11.68 -5.15 21.70
N THR A 13 12.93 -4.88 22.08
CA THR A 13 13.36 -3.55 22.55
C THR A 13 13.26 -2.52 21.41
N GLU A 14 13.16 -1.24 21.77
CA GLU A 14 13.07 -0.16 20.78
C GLU A 14 14.28 -0.10 19.85
N GLN A 15 15.48 -0.30 20.39
CA GLN A 15 16.72 -0.33 19.60
C GLN A 15 16.67 -1.44 18.53
N VAL A 16 16.29 -2.66 18.91
CA VAL A 16 16.18 -3.80 17.99
C VAL A 16 15.07 -3.57 16.96
N LEU A 17 13.98 -2.92 17.35
CA LEU A 17 12.90 -2.55 16.43
C LEU A 17 13.40 -1.60 15.33
N ILE A 18 14.19 -0.59 15.69
CA ILE A 18 14.76 0.38 14.74
C ILE A 18 15.72 -0.33 13.77
N GLU A 19 16.63 -1.15 14.29
CA GLU A 19 17.60 -1.90 13.49
C GLU A 19 16.91 -2.85 12.51
N LEU A 20 15.91 -3.60 12.98
CA LEU A 20 15.13 -4.49 12.11
C LEU A 20 14.30 -3.73 11.08
N LYS A 21 13.79 -2.54 11.42
CA LYS A 21 13.05 -1.70 10.45
C LYS A 21 13.98 -1.15 9.37
N ASP A 22 15.21 -0.77 9.71
CA ASP A 22 16.23 -0.35 8.72
C ASP A 22 16.65 -1.53 7.82
N GLU A 23 16.89 -2.72 8.39
CA GLU A 23 17.15 -3.92 7.59
C GLU A 23 15.97 -4.25 6.66
N ALA A 24 14.74 -4.14 7.16
CA ALA A 24 13.54 -4.40 6.38
C ALA A 24 13.38 -3.42 5.22
N LYS A 25 13.68 -2.14 5.45
CA LYS A 25 13.73 -1.12 4.41
C LYS A 25 14.74 -1.49 3.32
N LYS A 26 15.98 -1.87 3.70
CA LYS A 26 17.01 -2.30 2.75
C LYS A 26 16.57 -3.52 1.94
N CYS A 27 15.93 -4.49 2.58
CA CYS A 27 15.38 -5.67 1.91
C CYS A 27 14.30 -5.29 0.88
N HIS A 28 13.43 -4.35 1.23
CA HIS A 28 12.39 -3.85 0.36
C HIS A 28 12.94 -3.07 -0.83
N ASP A 29 13.86 -2.14 -0.58
CA ASP A 29 14.51 -1.34 -1.62
C ASP A 29 15.29 -2.24 -2.62
N ALA A 30 15.91 -3.32 -2.13
CA ALA A 30 16.55 -4.32 -2.97
C ALA A 30 15.55 -5.10 -3.85
N GLU A 31 14.35 -5.43 -3.32
CA GLU A 31 13.29 -6.09 -4.10
C GLU A 31 12.79 -5.18 -5.23
N ILE A 32 12.58 -3.89 -4.93
CA ILE A 32 12.22 -2.87 -5.93
C ILE A 32 13.30 -2.78 -7.01
N ALA A 33 14.58 -2.71 -6.62
CA ALA A 33 15.68 -2.64 -7.57
C ALA A 33 15.72 -3.87 -8.50
N ASN A 34 15.54 -5.07 -7.94
CA ASN A 34 15.50 -6.30 -8.71
C ASN A 34 14.33 -6.33 -9.68
N TYR A 35 13.14 -5.93 -9.24
CA TYR A 35 11.95 -5.81 -10.09
C TYR A 35 12.18 -4.83 -11.24
N ASN A 36 12.75 -3.65 -10.96
CA ASN A 36 13.04 -2.64 -11.97
C ASN A 36 14.07 -3.11 -13.00
N ILE A 37 15.14 -3.78 -12.56
CA ILE A 37 16.17 -4.35 -13.45
C ILE A 37 15.55 -5.43 -14.35
N LYS A 38 14.74 -6.32 -13.77
CA LYS A 38 14.07 -7.40 -14.51
C LYS A 38 13.15 -6.81 -15.58
N ASN A 39 12.23 -5.92 -15.20
CA ASN A 39 11.29 -5.32 -16.15
C ASN A 39 11.99 -4.47 -17.21
N SER A 40 13.08 -3.77 -16.89
CA SER A 40 13.84 -3.02 -17.90
C SER A 40 14.46 -3.92 -18.98
N LYS A 41 14.72 -5.20 -18.68
CA LYS A 41 15.28 -6.17 -19.63
C LYS A 41 14.21 -6.95 -20.39
N THR A 42 13.11 -7.30 -19.72
CA THR A 42 12.12 -8.25 -20.26
C THR A 42 10.83 -7.60 -20.73
N ASN A 43 10.51 -6.39 -20.25
CA ASN A 43 9.28 -5.69 -20.55
C ASN A 43 9.61 -4.45 -21.40
N SER A 44 9.45 -4.59 -22.72
CA SER A 44 9.66 -3.50 -23.69
C SER A 44 8.83 -2.25 -23.38
N ASN A 45 7.71 -2.43 -22.68
CA ASN A 45 6.79 -1.37 -22.32
C ASN A 45 7.11 -0.70 -20.97
N TYR A 46 8.08 -1.18 -20.20
CA TYR A 46 8.32 -0.65 -18.87
C TYR A 46 8.74 0.83 -18.85
N GLN A 47 9.60 1.25 -19.80
CA GLN A 47 10.05 2.65 -19.91
C GLN A 47 8.95 3.59 -20.45
N TRP A 48 8.11 3.10 -21.37
CA TRP A 48 6.96 3.88 -21.85
C TRP A 48 6.00 4.13 -20.69
N MET A 49 5.73 3.12 -19.86
CA MET A 49 4.82 3.24 -18.70
C MET A 49 5.29 4.32 -17.71
N LYS A 50 6.60 4.35 -17.39
CA LYS A 50 7.18 5.42 -16.56
C LYS A 50 7.04 6.81 -17.18
N THR A 51 7.15 6.90 -18.50
CA THR A 51 6.97 8.16 -19.22
C THR A 51 5.52 8.63 -19.12
N VAL A 52 4.54 7.74 -19.24
CA VAL A 52 3.12 8.08 -19.10
C VAL A 52 2.80 8.57 -17.69
N MET A 53 3.27 7.89 -16.65
CA MET A 53 3.07 8.32 -15.26
C MET A 53 3.58 9.73 -14.98
N THR A 54 4.64 10.16 -15.66
CA THR A 54 5.28 11.45 -15.41
C THR A 54 4.76 12.56 -16.33
N LYS A 55 4.59 12.27 -17.62
CA LYS A 55 4.31 13.26 -18.69
C LYS A 55 2.93 13.13 -19.34
N GLY A 56 2.18 12.06 -19.07
CA GLY A 56 0.86 11.84 -19.64
C GLY A 56 -0.20 12.83 -19.15
N THR A 57 -1.39 12.75 -19.75
CA THR A 57 -2.56 13.46 -19.22
C THR A 57 -2.96 12.88 -17.85
N VAL A 58 -3.80 13.58 -17.08
CA VAL A 58 -4.22 13.07 -15.75
C VAL A 58 -4.88 11.70 -15.86
N SER A 59 -5.74 11.49 -16.87
CA SER A 59 -6.37 10.20 -17.11
C SER A 59 -5.35 9.11 -17.45
N ASP A 60 -4.37 9.41 -18.31
CA ASP A 60 -3.31 8.45 -18.67
C ASP A 60 -2.43 8.12 -17.46
N LYS A 61 -2.14 9.11 -16.61
CA LYS A 61 -1.38 8.92 -15.37
C LYS A 61 -2.11 7.99 -14.42
N ILE A 62 -3.42 8.20 -14.20
CA ILE A 62 -4.24 7.33 -13.36
C ILE A 62 -4.17 5.89 -13.91
N ALA A 63 -4.43 5.70 -15.21
CA ALA A 63 -4.38 4.38 -15.84
C ALA A 63 -3.00 3.71 -15.71
N ALA A 64 -1.91 4.45 -15.96
CA ALA A 64 -0.56 3.94 -15.84
C ALA A 64 -0.20 3.56 -14.39
N HIS A 65 -0.60 4.39 -13.41
CA HIS A 65 -0.44 4.08 -11.98
C HIS A 65 -1.19 2.80 -11.62
N THR A 66 -2.46 2.65 -12.03
CA THR A 66 -3.28 1.45 -11.79
C THR A 66 -2.61 0.19 -12.31
N VAL A 67 -2.20 0.19 -13.59
CA VAL A 67 -1.57 -0.99 -14.22
C VAL A 67 -0.29 -1.38 -13.51
N SER A 68 0.53 -0.41 -13.11
CA SER A 68 1.77 -0.70 -12.36
C SER A 68 1.51 -1.26 -10.97
N ILE A 69 0.50 -0.73 -10.26
CA ILE A 69 0.12 -1.23 -8.94
C ILE A 69 -0.38 -2.67 -9.05
N GLN A 70 -1.23 -2.97 -10.04
CA GLN A 70 -1.78 -4.32 -10.25
C GLN A 70 -0.72 -5.33 -10.71
N ASP A 71 0.28 -4.92 -11.49
CA ASP A 71 1.39 -5.79 -11.91
C ASP A 71 2.23 -6.26 -10.71
N ASN A 72 2.58 -5.33 -9.81
CA ASN A 72 3.32 -5.66 -8.60
C ASN A 72 3.04 -4.66 -7.47
N PRO A 73 2.07 -4.96 -6.58
CA PRO A 73 1.72 -4.05 -5.49
C PRO A 73 2.89 -3.81 -4.53
N LEU A 74 3.66 -4.87 -4.22
CA LEU A 74 4.79 -4.81 -3.30
C LEU A 74 5.86 -3.82 -3.78
N CYS A 75 6.16 -3.79 -5.08
CA CYS A 75 7.18 -2.90 -5.64
C CYS A 75 6.63 -1.51 -6.02
N SER A 76 5.32 -1.27 -5.84
CA SER A 76 4.63 -0.07 -6.31
C SER A 76 4.27 0.90 -5.17
N LEU A 77 4.91 0.80 -4.01
CA LEU A 77 4.64 1.67 -2.86
C LEU A 77 4.70 3.16 -3.22
N GLU A 78 5.73 3.57 -3.96
CA GLU A 78 5.89 4.96 -4.42
C GLU A 78 4.81 5.36 -5.44
N THR A 79 4.41 4.43 -6.31
CA THR A 79 3.31 4.62 -7.27
C THR A 79 1.99 4.87 -6.54
N ILE A 80 1.71 4.14 -5.46
CA ILE A 80 0.51 4.32 -4.63
C ILE A 80 0.57 5.69 -3.92
N ARG A 81 1.71 6.06 -3.32
CA ARG A 81 1.91 7.39 -2.69
C ARG A 81 1.62 8.53 -3.67
N ASN A 82 2.15 8.44 -4.89
CA ASN A 82 1.94 9.43 -5.93
C ASN A 82 0.47 9.54 -6.35
N LEU A 83 -0.21 8.40 -6.54
CA LEU A 83 -1.63 8.39 -6.89
C LEU A 83 -2.51 8.97 -5.77
N VAL A 84 -2.21 8.69 -4.50
CA VAL A 84 -2.88 9.34 -3.35
C VAL A 84 -2.66 10.85 -3.35
N GLY A 85 -1.45 11.32 -3.67
CA GLY A 85 -1.15 12.74 -3.82
C GLY A 85 -1.86 13.46 -4.99
N MET A 86 -2.50 12.71 -5.89
CA MET A 86 -3.32 13.27 -6.98
C MET A 86 -4.74 13.64 -6.51
N VAL A 87 -5.18 13.22 -5.32
CA VAL A 87 -6.46 13.64 -4.73
C VAL A 87 -6.37 15.13 -4.36
N LYS A 88 -6.81 16.00 -5.27
CA LYS A 88 -6.76 17.46 -5.13
C LYS A 88 -8.16 18.08 -5.15
N VAL A 89 -8.49 18.75 -4.05
CA VAL A 89 -9.70 19.56 -3.84
C VAL A 89 -9.83 20.61 -4.95
N GLY A 90 -11.04 20.85 -5.45
CA GLY A 90 -11.34 21.86 -6.49
C GLY A 90 -11.24 21.41 -7.96
N LYS A 91 -10.60 20.26 -8.28
CA LYS A 91 -10.60 19.69 -9.64
C LYS A 91 -11.62 18.54 -9.78
N LYS A 92 -12.89 18.89 -9.99
CA LYS A 92 -14.05 17.97 -9.92
C LYS A 92 -13.86 16.61 -10.62
N LYS A 93 -13.70 16.59 -11.95
CA LYS A 93 -13.67 15.31 -12.71
C LYS A 93 -12.44 14.45 -12.41
N GLU A 94 -11.27 15.08 -12.29
CA GLU A 94 -10.01 14.38 -12.02
C GLU A 94 -10.00 13.81 -10.60
N CYS A 95 -10.44 14.58 -9.61
CA CYS A 95 -10.48 14.15 -8.21
C CYS A 95 -11.40 12.94 -8.02
N ILE A 96 -12.60 12.96 -8.61
CA ILE A 96 -13.55 11.84 -8.56
C ILE A 96 -12.93 10.57 -9.16
N ALA A 97 -12.32 10.67 -10.34
CA ALA A 97 -11.69 9.53 -11.00
C ALA A 97 -10.55 8.93 -10.14
N VAL A 98 -9.68 9.78 -9.58
CA VAL A 98 -8.60 9.31 -8.68
C VAL A 98 -9.17 8.62 -7.43
N ILE A 99 -10.21 9.18 -6.81
CA ILE A 99 -10.86 8.60 -5.62
C ILE A 99 -11.47 7.23 -5.96
N GLU A 100 -12.15 7.11 -7.09
CA GLU A 100 -12.75 5.85 -7.55
C GLU A 100 -11.70 4.78 -7.77
N THR A 101 -10.66 5.11 -8.55
CA THR A 101 -9.55 4.18 -8.83
C THR A 101 -8.81 3.77 -7.55
N LEU A 102 -8.51 4.71 -6.65
CA LEU A 102 -7.86 4.39 -5.37
C LEU A 102 -8.75 3.52 -4.50
N THR A 103 -10.05 3.81 -4.44
CA THR A 103 -11.01 3.00 -3.68
C THR A 103 -10.97 1.57 -4.20
N GLU A 104 -11.13 1.36 -5.51
CA GLU A 104 -11.08 0.05 -6.13
C GLU A 104 -9.76 -0.67 -5.82
N LEU A 105 -8.61 -0.06 -6.11
CA LEU A 105 -7.28 -0.63 -5.84
C LEU A 105 -7.09 -1.03 -4.37
N PHE A 106 -7.55 -0.20 -3.43
CA PHE A 106 -7.49 -0.56 -2.02
C PHE A 106 -8.36 -1.79 -1.71
N LEU A 107 -9.52 -1.92 -2.32
CA LEU A 107 -10.42 -3.05 -2.05
C LEU A 107 -10.02 -4.35 -2.76
N SER A 108 -9.48 -4.27 -3.98
CA SER A 108 -9.15 -5.44 -4.81
C SER A 108 -7.72 -5.92 -4.62
N ASP A 109 -6.74 -5.01 -4.58
CA ASP A 109 -5.32 -5.33 -4.77
C ASP A 109 -4.48 -5.12 -3.51
N LEU A 110 -4.83 -4.13 -2.66
CA LEU A 110 -3.96 -3.70 -1.56
C LEU A 110 -4.41 -4.19 -0.18
N LEU A 111 -5.72 -4.17 0.11
CA LEU A 111 -6.25 -4.58 1.41
C LEU A 111 -6.71 -6.03 1.36
N ARG A 112 -6.41 -6.79 2.42
CA ARG A 112 -6.99 -8.11 2.62
C ARG A 112 -8.33 -7.97 3.33
N PRO A 113 -9.43 -8.59 2.83
CA PRO A 113 -10.76 -8.42 3.41
C PRO A 113 -10.84 -8.88 4.87
N ASP A 114 -10.08 -9.91 5.25
CA ASP A 114 -10.15 -10.54 6.58
C ASP A 114 -9.01 -10.13 7.53
N GLN A 115 -8.15 -9.19 7.15
CA GLN A 115 -6.99 -8.82 7.97
C GLN A 115 -6.76 -7.31 8.03
N LYS A 116 -6.62 -6.80 9.25
CA LYS A 116 -6.20 -5.41 9.50
C LYS A 116 -4.72 -5.25 9.14
N LEU A 117 -4.38 -4.08 8.59
CA LEU A 117 -2.98 -3.68 8.38
C LEU A 117 -2.26 -3.56 9.73
N LYS A 118 -1.14 -4.27 9.85
CA LYS A 118 -0.29 -4.28 11.05
C LYS A 118 0.88 -3.33 10.86
N ALA A 119 1.13 -2.51 11.87
CA ALA A 119 2.36 -1.73 11.93
C ALA A 119 3.56 -2.66 12.21
N PHE A 120 4.76 -2.21 11.88
CA PHE A 120 5.97 -3.04 11.96
C PHE A 120 6.23 -3.58 13.38
N HIS A 121 5.99 -2.76 14.40
CA HIS A 121 6.13 -3.14 15.81
C HIS A 121 5.08 -4.16 16.30
N GLN A 122 4.01 -4.40 15.53
CA GLN A 122 2.97 -5.39 15.80
C GLN A 122 3.29 -6.75 15.17
N ARG A 123 4.46 -6.91 14.56
CA ARG A 123 4.93 -8.16 13.95
C ARG A 123 5.74 -8.99 14.94
N PRO A 124 5.78 -10.33 14.77
CA PRO A 124 6.55 -11.26 15.59
C PRO A 124 8.05 -11.18 15.31
N LEU A 125 8.64 -10.00 15.54
CA LEU A 125 10.05 -9.70 15.22
C LEU A 125 11.03 -10.58 16.02
N SER A 126 10.68 -10.94 17.25
CA SER A 126 11.48 -11.82 18.12
C SER A 126 11.54 -13.26 17.59
N MET A 127 10.54 -13.70 16.84
CA MET A 127 10.45 -15.05 16.28
C MET A 127 10.94 -15.11 14.83
N LEU A 128 11.54 -14.04 14.31
CA LEU A 128 11.94 -13.97 12.90
C LEU A 128 12.94 -15.06 12.49
N GLY A 129 13.79 -15.53 13.41
CA GLY A 129 14.66 -16.69 13.20
C GLY A 129 13.88 -17.97 12.94
N GLU A 130 12.87 -18.24 13.77
CA GLU A 130 12.00 -19.42 13.68
C GLU A 130 11.11 -19.37 12.43
N LEU A 131 10.48 -18.22 12.17
CA LEU A 131 9.59 -18.00 11.02
C LEU A 131 10.33 -18.09 9.68
N SER A 132 11.62 -17.77 9.67
CA SER A 132 12.47 -17.95 8.49
C SER A 132 13.10 -19.34 8.40
N SER A 133 12.96 -20.17 9.42
CA SER A 133 13.66 -21.46 9.57
C SER A 133 15.18 -21.32 9.36
N GLY A 134 15.75 -20.18 9.78
CA GLY A 134 17.15 -19.81 9.53
C GLY A 134 17.50 -19.48 8.07
N ASN A 135 16.54 -19.48 7.14
CA ASN A 135 16.77 -19.18 5.74
C ASN A 135 16.85 -17.67 5.49
N ALA A 136 18.01 -17.20 5.05
CA ALA A 136 18.26 -15.78 4.79
C ALA A 136 17.38 -15.18 3.68
N ILE A 137 16.97 -15.97 2.68
CA ILE A 137 16.08 -15.51 1.60
C ILE A 137 14.66 -15.32 2.16
N THR A 138 14.15 -16.30 2.91
CA THR A 138 12.84 -16.23 3.55
C THR A 138 12.76 -15.07 4.54
N ARG A 139 13.80 -14.87 5.37
CA ARG A 139 13.92 -13.71 6.26
C ARG A 139 13.78 -12.40 5.51
N ARG A 140 14.58 -12.18 4.47
CA ARG A 140 14.56 -10.93 3.68
C ARG A 140 13.18 -10.69 3.05
N LYS A 141 12.53 -11.74 2.54
CA LYS A 141 11.17 -11.65 1.98
C LYS A 141 10.15 -11.27 3.05
N LEU A 142 10.19 -11.89 4.23
CA LEU A 142 9.30 -11.54 5.35
C LEU A 142 9.48 -10.09 5.77
N LEU A 143 10.72 -9.66 5.99
CA LEU A 143 11.03 -8.28 6.35
C LEU A 143 10.54 -7.28 5.29
N SER A 144 10.79 -7.56 4.00
CA SER A 144 10.31 -6.72 2.90
C SER A 144 8.78 -6.58 2.89
N VAL A 145 8.04 -7.68 3.08
CA VAL A 145 6.57 -7.66 3.14
C VAL A 145 6.06 -6.93 4.38
N TRP A 146 6.68 -7.13 5.55
CA TRP A 146 6.30 -6.43 6.78
C TRP A 146 6.57 -4.93 6.70
N TYR A 147 7.68 -4.52 6.08
CA TYR A 147 7.97 -3.12 5.81
C TYR A 147 6.94 -2.53 4.84
N PHE A 148 6.63 -3.23 3.75
CA PHE A 148 5.60 -2.80 2.82
C PHE A 148 4.25 -2.60 3.53
N GLU A 149 3.82 -3.52 4.38
CA GLU A 149 2.53 -3.41 5.06
C GLU A 149 2.48 -2.22 6.05
N ASP A 150 3.57 -1.97 6.77
CA ASP A 150 3.72 -0.81 7.64
C ASP A 150 3.59 0.50 6.84
N GLN A 151 4.28 0.59 5.71
CA GLN A 151 4.23 1.76 4.85
C GLN A 151 2.87 1.90 4.15
N LEU A 152 2.26 0.81 3.71
CA LEU A 152 0.92 0.81 3.12
C LEU A 152 -0.12 1.35 4.11
N LYS A 153 0.04 1.07 5.41
CA LYS A 153 -0.80 1.63 6.47
C LYS A 153 -0.69 3.15 6.58
N GLU A 154 0.52 3.71 6.47
CA GLU A 154 0.72 5.16 6.42
C GLU A 154 0.04 5.77 5.18
N VAL A 155 0.24 5.16 4.00
CA VAL A 155 -0.36 5.62 2.74
C VAL A 155 -1.87 5.58 2.78
N TYR A 156 -2.44 4.51 3.33
CA TYR A 156 -3.88 4.39 3.54
C TYR A 156 -4.41 5.46 4.50
N THR A 157 -3.66 5.79 5.54
CA THR A 157 -4.01 6.89 6.45
C THR A 157 -4.01 8.23 5.71
N SER A 158 -3.00 8.50 4.89
CA SER A 158 -2.97 9.70 4.03
C SER A 158 -4.14 9.74 3.05
N PHE A 159 -4.54 8.60 2.48
CA PHE A 159 -5.71 8.52 1.61
C PHE A 159 -7.01 8.85 2.36
N VAL A 160 -7.22 8.29 3.56
CA VAL A 160 -8.39 8.61 4.40
C VAL A 160 -8.43 10.10 4.75
N LEU A 161 -7.28 10.72 5.06
CA LEU A 161 -7.19 12.16 5.30
C LEU A 161 -7.54 12.97 4.04
N ALA A 162 -7.09 12.54 2.87
CA ALA A 162 -7.42 13.18 1.59
C ALA A 162 -8.93 13.06 1.27
N LEU A 163 -9.55 11.91 1.54
CA LEU A 163 -11.00 11.73 1.44
C LEU A 163 -11.74 12.66 2.41
N ASN A 164 -11.27 12.77 3.66
CA ASN A 164 -11.87 13.67 4.63
C ASN A 164 -11.80 15.13 4.16
N ALA A 165 -10.67 15.56 3.60
CA ALA A 165 -10.54 16.90 3.00
C ALA A 165 -11.49 17.09 1.81
N ALA A 166 -11.60 16.10 0.92
CA ALA A 166 -12.53 16.14 -0.22
C ALA A 166 -14.02 16.12 0.22
N ALA A 167 -14.34 15.51 1.35
CA ALA A 167 -15.68 15.52 1.95
C ALA A 167 -16.09 16.91 2.46
N HIS A 168 -15.11 17.77 2.78
CA HIS A 168 -15.31 19.15 3.20
C HIS A 168 -15.08 20.17 2.06
N ASP A 169 -14.92 19.70 0.81
CA ASP A 169 -14.76 20.55 -0.38
C ASP A 169 -16.01 21.43 -0.60
N THR A 170 -15.89 22.56 -1.28
CA THR A 170 -17.07 23.37 -1.66
C THR A 170 -17.88 22.74 -2.78
N VAL A 171 -17.28 21.82 -3.55
CA VAL A 171 -17.92 21.10 -4.67
C VAL A 171 -18.72 19.90 -4.16
N GLU A 172 -20.05 19.97 -4.25
CA GLU A 172 -20.97 18.94 -3.72
C GLU A 172 -20.71 17.51 -4.26
N SER A 173 -20.43 17.36 -5.54
CA SER A 173 -20.11 16.04 -6.12
C SER A 173 -18.81 15.43 -5.57
N ASN A 174 -17.84 16.25 -5.19
CA ASN A 174 -16.63 15.75 -4.53
C ASN A 174 -16.98 15.23 -3.13
N LYS A 175 -17.90 15.92 -2.43
CA LYS A 175 -18.40 15.48 -1.12
C LYS A 175 -19.10 14.13 -1.20
N GLU A 176 -20.08 14.01 -2.10
CA GLU A 176 -20.86 12.78 -2.28
C GLU A 176 -19.96 11.58 -2.57
N LYS A 177 -18.99 11.77 -3.48
CA LYS A 177 -18.05 10.70 -3.82
C LYS A 177 -17.12 10.36 -2.67
N ALA A 178 -16.54 11.35 -2.00
CA ALA A 178 -15.67 11.13 -0.85
C ALA A 178 -16.41 10.40 0.28
N LEU A 179 -17.63 10.80 0.60
CA LEU A 179 -18.47 10.14 1.60
C LEU A 179 -18.78 8.69 1.22
N SER A 180 -19.14 8.43 -0.04
CA SER A 180 -19.37 7.06 -0.53
C SER A 180 -18.12 6.19 -0.41
N SER A 181 -16.94 6.72 -0.80
CA SER A 181 -15.66 6.01 -0.64
C SER A 181 -15.28 5.79 0.83
N ILE A 182 -15.52 6.75 1.72
CA ILE A 182 -15.35 6.59 3.17
C ILE A 182 -16.26 5.47 3.67
N VAL A 183 -17.55 5.47 3.34
CA VAL A 183 -18.48 4.41 3.76
C VAL A 183 -18.02 3.04 3.26
N ASN A 184 -17.61 2.93 1.99
CA ASN A 184 -17.15 1.66 1.43
C ASN A 184 -15.91 1.14 2.16
N THR A 185 -14.90 1.99 2.34
CA THR A 185 -13.65 1.61 2.99
C THR A 185 -13.83 1.35 4.50
N CYS A 186 -14.61 2.18 5.20
CA CYS A 186 -14.95 1.97 6.62
C CYS A 186 -15.83 0.73 6.83
N SER A 187 -16.76 0.41 5.94
CA SER A 187 -17.60 -0.78 6.06
C SER A 187 -16.77 -2.06 6.09
N LEU A 188 -15.64 -2.09 5.38
CA LEU A 188 -14.71 -3.20 5.39
C LEU A 188 -13.88 -3.23 6.69
N LEU A 189 -13.45 -2.07 7.21
CA LEU A 189 -12.80 -1.98 8.53
C LEU A 189 -13.73 -2.41 9.68
N LEU A 190 -15.04 -2.13 9.57
CA LEU A 190 -16.06 -2.56 10.53
C LEU A 190 -16.36 -4.06 10.41
N LYS A 191 -16.47 -4.61 9.19
CA LYS A 191 -16.54 -6.06 8.95
C LYS A 191 -15.31 -6.79 9.52
N GLN A 192 -14.14 -6.17 9.49
CA GLN A 192 -12.91 -6.67 10.11
C GLN A 192 -12.89 -6.59 11.66
N THR A 193 -13.86 -5.93 12.30
CA THR A 193 -13.93 -5.77 13.77
C THR A 193 -15.10 -6.52 14.41
N MET A 194 -16.02 -7.09 13.61
CA MET A 194 -17.12 -7.93 14.08
C MET A 194 -17.02 -9.36 13.55
N ARG A 195 -16.22 -10.19 14.22
CA ARG A 195 -16.46 -11.64 14.28
C ARG A 195 -16.43 -12.08 15.74
N ILE A 196 -17.60 -12.02 16.39
CA ILE A 196 -17.98 -13.01 17.40
C ILE A 196 -18.76 -14.08 16.65
N ARG A 197 -18.09 -15.19 16.34
CA ARG A 197 -18.66 -16.54 16.22
C ARG A 197 -17.50 -17.52 16.17
#